data_AF-A0A7Y9JX24-F1
#
_entry.id   AF-A0A7Y9JX24-F1
#
_cell.length_a   1.000
_cell.length_b   1.000
_cell.length_c   1.000
_cell.angle_alpha   90.00
_cell.angle_beta   90.00
_cell.angle_gamma   90.00
#
_symmetry.space_group_name_H-M   'P 1'
#
loop_
_entity.id
_entity.type
_entity.pdbx_description
1 polymer ?
#
loop_
_entity_poly.entity_id
_entity_poly.type
_entity_poly.pdbx_seq_one_letter_code
_entity_poly.pdbx_strand_id
1 'polypeptide(L)'
;MTEDTPATSTDPALGAEGDTDQLPKEDTLVERGVDDLLDEGWSPPERARTSTWGETAWEEAHGESLDQRVLQEEPEVWERTPRPTGDREELRAGRLVADPDAVDAGGTDEFAVDAGVAGGAASAEEAAVHLVEEEYVDTDDDEDL
;
A
#
# COMPACT_ATOMS: atom_id res chain seq x y z
N MET A 1 -32.80 -15.72 25.04
CA MET A 1 -32.18 -14.87 24.00
C MET A 1 -33.13 -14.93 22.83
N THR A 2 -33.62 -13.79 22.36
CA THR A 2 -34.49 -13.74 21.19
C THR A 2 -33.59 -13.87 19.97
N GLU A 3 -33.65 -15.01 19.28
CA GLU A 3 -32.88 -15.32 18.06
C GLU A 3 -33.56 -14.69 16.84
N ASP A 4 -33.84 -13.39 16.89
CA ASP A 4 -34.44 -12.66 15.78
C ASP A 4 -33.35 -11.78 15.17
N THR A 5 -32.50 -12.42 14.35
CA THR A 5 -31.52 -11.71 13.52
C THR A 5 -32.13 -11.57 12.12
N PRO A 6 -32.75 -10.42 11.82
CA PRO A 6 -33.60 -10.23 10.63
C PRO A 6 -32.86 -10.55 9.33
N ALA A 7 -31.54 -10.33 9.30
CA ALA A 7 -30.68 -10.53 8.13
C ALA A 7 -30.66 -11.97 7.57
N THR A 8 -31.10 -12.96 8.34
CA THR A 8 -31.08 -14.40 7.96
C THR A 8 -32.47 -14.99 7.77
N SER A 9 -33.53 -14.24 8.01
CA SER A 9 -34.90 -14.74 7.88
C SER A 9 -35.44 -14.53 6.46
N THR A 10 -36.01 -15.58 5.86
CA THR A 10 -36.63 -15.50 4.53
C THR A 10 -37.94 -14.71 4.62
N ASP A 11 -38.10 -13.65 3.81
CA ASP A 11 -39.37 -12.93 3.72
C ASP A 11 -40.42 -13.82 3.01
N PRO A 12 -41.50 -14.25 3.70
CA PRO A 12 -42.51 -15.13 3.12
C PRO A 12 -43.36 -14.48 2.01
N ALA A 13 -43.35 -13.15 1.87
CA ALA A 13 -44.06 -12.43 0.82
C ALA A 13 -43.24 -12.30 -0.48
N LEU A 14 -41.91 -12.22 -0.37
CA LEU A 14 -41.01 -12.00 -1.51
C LEU A 14 -40.32 -13.29 -1.99
N GLY A 15 -40.27 -14.34 -1.16
CA GLY A 15 -39.59 -15.60 -1.49
C GLY A 15 -38.07 -15.44 -1.66
N ALA A 16 -37.52 -14.30 -1.25
CA ALA A 16 -36.10 -14.01 -1.24
C ALA A 16 -35.50 -14.52 0.08
N GLU A 17 -34.38 -15.23 -0.02
CA GLU A 17 -33.57 -15.63 1.12
C GLU A 17 -32.59 -14.51 1.48
N GLY A 18 -32.70 -13.99 2.71
CA GLY A 18 -31.81 -12.95 3.24
C GLY A 18 -32.36 -11.52 3.15
N ASP A 19 -31.62 -10.61 3.78
CA ASP A 19 -31.88 -9.17 3.80
C ASP A 19 -31.84 -8.58 2.38
N THR A 20 -33.00 -8.33 1.78
CA THR A 20 -33.09 -7.59 0.51
C THR A 20 -32.99 -6.09 0.71
N ASP A 21 -33.05 -5.63 1.96
CA ASP A 21 -32.92 -4.22 2.31
C ASP A 21 -31.45 -3.88 2.63
N GLN A 22 -31.16 -2.59 2.78
CA GLN A 22 -29.88 -2.16 3.34
C GLN A 22 -29.81 -2.54 4.82
N LEU A 23 -28.61 -2.95 5.26
CA LEU A 23 -28.37 -3.25 6.68
C LEU A 23 -28.67 -2.01 7.55
N PRO A 24 -29.34 -2.20 8.70
CA PRO A 24 -29.60 -1.10 9.62
C PRO A 24 -28.29 -0.55 10.19
N LYS A 25 -28.33 0.69 10.68
CA LYS A 25 -27.16 1.38 11.21
C LYS A 25 -26.45 0.60 12.32
N GLU A 26 -27.21 -0.06 13.20
CA GLU A 26 -26.64 -0.92 14.25
C GLU A 26 -25.74 -2.05 13.73
N ASP A 27 -25.89 -2.45 12.47
CA ASP A 27 -25.19 -3.58 11.86
C ASP A 27 -24.07 -3.16 10.87
N THR A 28 -23.91 -1.85 10.59
CA THR A 28 -22.96 -1.38 9.55
C THR A 28 -21.66 -0.76 10.08
N LEU A 29 -21.52 -0.52 11.39
CA LEU A 29 -20.38 0.22 11.99
C LEU A 29 -20.12 1.60 11.33
N VAL A 30 -21.09 2.13 10.58
CA VAL A 30 -20.97 3.40 9.86
C VAL A 30 -21.59 4.51 10.69
N GLU A 31 -20.77 5.50 11.06
CA GLU A 31 -21.19 6.65 11.88
C GLU A 31 -21.30 7.94 11.06
N ARG A 32 -22.12 7.94 9.99
CA ARG A 32 -22.32 9.11 9.10
C ARG A 32 -23.33 10.15 9.62
N GLY A 33 -23.81 10.02 10.85
CA GLY A 33 -24.55 11.07 11.56
C GLY A 33 -26.07 11.13 11.32
N VAL A 34 -26.63 10.20 10.56
CA VAL A 34 -28.08 9.99 10.39
C VAL A 34 -28.55 8.72 11.09
N ASP A 35 -29.84 8.62 11.40
CA ASP A 35 -30.42 7.41 12.02
C ASP A 35 -30.71 6.32 10.99
N ASP A 36 -31.20 6.70 9.79
CA ASP A 36 -31.34 5.83 8.63
C ASP A 36 -30.32 6.24 7.55
N LEU A 37 -29.55 5.27 7.04
CA LEU A 37 -28.57 5.50 5.98
C LEU A 37 -29.22 5.98 4.67
N LEU A 38 -30.51 5.71 4.45
CA LEU A 38 -31.28 6.18 3.29
C LEU A 38 -31.64 7.67 3.36
N ASP A 39 -31.54 8.30 4.53
CA ASP A 39 -31.82 9.74 4.70
C ASP A 39 -30.66 10.64 4.25
N GLU A 40 -29.50 10.07 3.90
CA GLU A 40 -28.35 10.85 3.44
C GLU A 40 -28.57 11.39 2.02
N GLY A 41 -28.73 12.71 1.91
CA GLY A 41 -28.69 13.41 0.63
C GLY A 41 -27.26 13.79 0.24
N TRP A 42 -26.84 13.42 -0.98
CA TRP A 42 -25.65 14.02 -1.58
C TRP A 42 -26.01 15.34 -2.26
N SER A 43 -25.37 16.43 -1.84
CA SER A 43 -25.44 17.72 -2.52
C SER A 43 -24.16 17.94 -3.32
N PRO A 44 -24.20 17.84 -4.67
CA PRO A 44 -23.04 18.15 -5.49
C PRO A 44 -22.58 19.61 -5.27
N PRO A 45 -21.29 19.91 -5.46
CA PRO A 45 -20.82 21.28 -5.37
C PRO A 45 -21.59 22.20 -6.33
N GLU A 46 -22.00 23.37 -5.84
CA GLU A 46 -22.74 24.41 -6.58
C GLU A 46 -21.93 25.07 -7.71
N ARG A 47 -20.65 24.73 -7.80
CA ARG A 47 -19.71 25.22 -8.81
C ARG A 47 -19.22 24.07 -9.67
N ALA A 48 -18.82 24.40 -10.89
CA ALA A 48 -18.14 23.46 -11.76
C ALA A 48 -16.91 22.86 -11.02
N ARG A 49 -16.73 21.56 -11.21
CA ARG A 49 -15.50 20.84 -10.85
C ARG A 49 -14.32 21.44 -11.61
N THR A 50 -13.11 21.29 -11.08
CA THR A 50 -11.90 21.62 -11.84
C THR A 50 -11.97 20.83 -13.15
N SER A 51 -11.88 21.52 -14.30
CA SER A 51 -11.99 20.88 -15.61
C SER A 51 -10.85 19.89 -15.81
N THR A 52 -11.17 18.65 -16.16
CA THR A 52 -10.19 17.65 -16.63
C THR A 52 -10.13 17.67 -18.15
N TRP A 53 -9.01 17.25 -18.74
CA TRP A 53 -8.90 17.10 -20.19
C TRP A 53 -9.95 16.12 -20.72
N GLY A 54 -10.60 16.44 -21.84
CA GLY A 54 -11.59 15.57 -22.49
C GLY A 54 -13.05 15.97 -22.24
N GLU A 55 -13.31 17.11 -21.60
CA GLU A 55 -14.66 17.63 -21.40
C GLU A 55 -15.19 18.37 -22.64
N THR A 56 -14.31 18.84 -23.52
CA THR A 56 -14.69 19.49 -24.78
C THR A 56 -14.56 18.53 -25.98
N ALA A 57 -15.41 18.73 -26.99
CA ALA A 57 -15.36 17.93 -28.23
C ALA A 57 -14.01 18.02 -28.97
N TRP A 58 -13.26 19.11 -28.78
CA TRP A 58 -11.93 19.25 -29.36
C TRP A 58 -10.90 18.40 -28.61
N GLU A 59 -10.92 18.40 -27.28
CA GLU A 59 -10.02 17.60 -26.45
C GLU A 59 -10.27 16.10 -26.66
N GLU A 60 -11.54 15.69 -26.75
CA GLU A 60 -11.89 14.28 -27.02
C GLU A 60 -11.33 13.81 -28.37
N ALA A 61 -11.37 14.67 -29.39
CA ALA A 61 -10.85 14.37 -30.72
C ALA A 61 -9.32 14.33 -30.79
N HIS A 62 -8.62 15.11 -29.95
CA HIS A 62 -7.15 15.18 -29.96
C HIS A 62 -6.52 14.23 -28.95
N GLY A 63 -7.29 13.75 -27.97
CA GLY A 63 -6.79 12.92 -26.89
C GLY A 63 -5.85 13.68 -25.97
N GLU A 64 -5.56 13.07 -24.83
CA GLU A 64 -4.61 13.60 -23.85
C GLU A 64 -3.20 13.09 -24.13
N SER A 65 -2.17 13.93 -23.95
CA SER A 65 -0.79 13.48 -24.09
C SER A 65 -0.33 12.67 -22.87
N LEU A 66 0.67 11.80 -23.06
CA LEU A 66 1.25 11.03 -21.95
C LEU A 66 1.84 11.96 -20.87
N ASP A 67 2.51 13.03 -21.27
CA ASP A 67 3.09 14.01 -20.34
C ASP A 67 2.02 14.70 -19.47
N GLN A 68 0.85 15.00 -20.06
CA GLN A 68 -0.28 15.59 -19.33
C GLN A 68 -0.86 14.61 -18.31
N ARG A 69 -0.91 13.32 -18.64
CA ARG A 69 -1.35 12.26 -17.72
C ARG A 69 -0.39 12.10 -16.55
N VAL A 70 0.91 12.08 -16.81
CA VAL A 70 1.96 12.00 -15.77
C VAL A 70 1.87 13.18 -14.79
N LEU A 71 1.54 14.38 -15.27
CA LEU A 71 1.37 15.55 -14.39
C LEU A 71 0.15 15.48 -13.47
N GLN A 72 -0.83 14.63 -13.77
CA GLN A 72 -2.02 14.41 -12.95
C GLN A 72 -1.88 13.25 -11.97
N GLU A 73 -0.85 12.42 -12.14
CA GLU A 73 -0.58 11.30 -11.23
C GLU A 73 -0.09 11.84 -9.88
N GLU A 74 -0.69 11.34 -8.81
CA GLU A 74 -0.19 11.54 -7.45
C GLU A 74 0.73 10.35 -7.09
N PRO A 75 1.91 10.58 -6.47
CA PRO A 75 2.80 9.50 -6.08
C PRO A 75 2.13 8.51 -5.14
N GLU A 76 2.39 7.23 -5.36
CA GLU A 76 1.81 6.18 -4.51
C GLU A 76 2.38 6.25 -3.08
N VAL A 77 1.59 5.85 -2.09
CA VAL A 77 1.98 5.98 -0.66
C VAL A 77 3.26 5.20 -0.32
N TRP A 78 3.54 4.12 -1.05
CA TRP A 78 4.76 3.31 -0.90
C TRP A 78 5.95 3.82 -1.72
N GLU A 79 5.75 4.73 -2.68
CA GLU A 79 6.85 5.44 -3.36
C GLU A 79 7.52 6.47 -2.43
N ARG A 80 6.80 6.89 -1.38
CA ARG A 80 7.42 7.57 -0.26
C ARG A 80 8.16 6.54 0.58
N THR A 81 9.49 6.61 0.61
CA THR A 81 10.32 5.74 1.45
C THR A 81 9.75 5.72 2.88
N PRO A 82 9.23 4.58 3.37
CA PRO A 82 8.71 4.50 4.72
C PRO A 82 9.86 4.81 5.67
N ARG A 83 9.71 5.87 6.48
CA ARG A 83 10.62 6.05 7.62
C ARG A 83 10.44 4.80 8.48
N PRO A 84 11.52 4.04 8.80
CA PRO A 84 11.40 2.91 9.70
C PRO A 84 10.75 3.41 11.00
N THR A 85 9.58 2.86 11.33
CA THR A 85 8.97 3.04 12.65
C THR A 85 9.84 2.30 13.66
N GLY A 86 10.02 2.91 14.84
CA GLY A 86 10.96 2.43 15.88
C GLY A 86 10.67 1.06 16.49
N ASP A 87 9.67 0.34 15.97
CA ASP A 87 9.37 -1.05 16.31
C ASP A 87 10.23 -2.07 15.53
N ARG A 88 11.12 -1.58 14.66
CA ARG A 88 12.09 -2.41 13.92
C ARG A 88 13.43 -2.43 14.63
N GLU A 89 14.09 -3.58 14.59
CA GLU A 89 15.50 -3.67 14.96
C GLU A 89 16.35 -2.86 13.97
N GLU A 90 17.04 -1.84 14.48
CA GLU A 90 17.74 -0.82 13.70
C GLU A 90 18.82 -1.40 12.78
N LEU A 91 19.41 -2.52 13.17
CA LEU A 91 20.51 -3.17 12.46
C LEU A 91 20.06 -4.34 11.60
N ARG A 92 18.77 -4.56 11.37
CA ARG A 92 18.32 -5.67 10.52
C ARG A 92 18.43 -5.32 9.04
N ALA A 93 18.95 -6.25 8.23
CA ALA A 93 19.02 -6.09 6.78
C ALA A 93 17.61 -6.08 6.12
N GLY A 94 17.49 -5.38 5.00
CA GLY A 94 16.30 -5.34 4.16
C GLY A 94 16.17 -6.53 3.20
N ARG A 95 15.57 -6.29 2.04
CA ARG A 95 15.42 -7.28 0.96
C ARG A 95 16.76 -7.50 0.28
N LEU A 96 17.19 -8.74 0.17
CA LEU A 96 18.46 -9.09 -0.47
C LEU A 96 18.22 -9.47 -1.93
N VAL A 97 18.98 -8.85 -2.84
CA VAL A 97 18.96 -9.18 -4.28
C VAL A 97 20.37 -9.57 -4.71
N ALA A 98 20.49 -10.45 -5.70
CA ALA A 98 21.78 -10.88 -6.21
C ALA A 98 22.64 -9.66 -6.60
N ASP A 99 23.89 -9.65 -6.15
CA ASP A 99 24.85 -8.61 -6.49
C ASP A 99 25.31 -8.80 -7.96
N PRO A 100 25.00 -7.86 -8.86
CA PRO A 100 25.39 -7.97 -10.27
C PRO A 100 26.89 -7.84 -10.51
N ASP A 101 27.63 -7.26 -9.56
CA ASP A 101 29.07 -7.03 -9.63
C ASP A 101 29.86 -8.11 -8.86
N ALA A 102 29.17 -9.05 -8.22
CA ALA A 102 29.82 -10.15 -7.54
C ALA A 102 30.63 -11.02 -8.50
N VAL A 103 31.85 -11.31 -8.09
CA VAL A 103 32.68 -12.30 -8.79
C VAL A 103 32.05 -13.67 -8.62
N ASP A 104 32.12 -14.49 -9.68
CA ASP A 104 31.72 -15.90 -9.61
C ASP A 104 32.69 -16.62 -8.65
N ALA A 105 32.32 -16.66 -7.37
CA ALA A 105 33.01 -17.43 -6.37
C ALA A 105 32.58 -18.88 -6.56
N GLY A 106 33.29 -19.59 -7.44
CA GLY A 106 33.02 -21.01 -7.68
C GLY A 106 32.89 -21.77 -6.35
N GLY A 107 31.68 -22.28 -6.07
CA GLY A 107 31.33 -22.80 -4.75
C GLY A 107 29.83 -22.77 -4.48
N THR A 108 29.44 -22.79 -3.20
CA THR A 108 28.06 -22.58 -2.71
C THR A 108 27.85 -21.18 -2.13
N ASP A 109 28.84 -20.30 -2.30
CA ASP A 109 28.81 -18.95 -1.76
C ASP A 109 28.03 -18.04 -2.71
N GLU A 110 27.12 -17.23 -2.16
CA GLU A 110 26.27 -16.33 -2.93
C GLU A 110 26.31 -14.94 -2.31
N PHE A 111 26.45 -13.92 -3.16
CA PHE A 111 26.54 -12.53 -2.75
C PHE A 111 25.25 -11.78 -3.09
N ALA A 112 24.86 -10.88 -2.20
CA ALA A 112 23.65 -10.10 -2.36
C ALA A 112 23.83 -8.68 -1.81
N VAL A 113 23.07 -7.73 -2.37
CA VAL A 113 22.99 -6.35 -1.91
C VAL A 113 21.63 -6.08 -1.26
N ASP A 114 21.62 -5.24 -0.23
CA ASP A 114 20.39 -4.77 0.41
C ASP A 114 19.68 -3.74 -0.47
N ALA A 115 18.52 -4.13 -1.00
CA ALA A 115 17.65 -3.30 -1.84
C ALA A 115 16.54 -2.59 -1.05
N GLY A 116 16.66 -2.55 0.28
CA GLY A 116 15.74 -1.86 1.19
C GLY A 116 14.52 -2.68 1.60
N VAL A 117 13.58 -2.03 2.29
CA VAL A 117 12.47 -2.71 2.97
C VAL A 117 11.40 -3.21 1.98
N ALA A 118 11.15 -4.52 1.95
CA ALA A 118 10.09 -5.15 1.14
C ALA A 118 8.69 -5.13 1.83
N GLY A 119 8.26 -3.99 2.38
CA GLY A 119 6.88 -3.80 2.85
C GLY A 119 6.35 -4.80 3.91
N GLY A 120 7.22 -5.59 4.56
CA GLY A 120 6.84 -6.62 5.54
C GLY A 120 6.85 -8.06 5.00
N ALA A 121 7.14 -8.28 3.72
CA ALA A 121 7.24 -9.59 3.08
C ALA A 121 8.68 -10.15 3.08
N ALA A 122 9.48 -9.82 4.08
CA ALA A 122 10.85 -10.33 4.18
C ALA A 122 10.86 -11.84 4.38
N SER A 123 11.77 -12.54 3.72
CA SER A 123 11.97 -13.98 3.92
C SER A 123 12.53 -14.25 5.33
N ALA A 124 12.47 -15.51 5.77
CA ALA A 124 13.08 -15.90 7.06
C ALA A 124 14.61 -15.71 7.07
N GLU A 125 15.26 -15.77 5.92
CA GLU A 125 16.71 -15.61 5.76
C GLU A 125 17.08 -14.13 5.85
N GLU A 126 16.37 -13.27 5.11
CA GLU A 126 16.49 -11.81 5.22
C GLU A 126 16.20 -11.35 6.66
N ALA A 127 15.28 -12.04 7.35
CA ALA A 127 14.93 -11.74 8.72
C ALA A 127 16.03 -12.00 9.75
N ALA A 128 16.97 -12.89 9.44
CA ALA A 128 18.02 -13.32 10.34
C ALA A 128 19.32 -12.51 10.18
N VAL A 129 19.48 -11.77 9.07
CA VAL A 129 20.71 -11.01 8.76
C VAL A 129 20.69 -9.64 9.42
N HIS A 130 21.83 -9.26 10.02
CA HIS A 130 22.04 -7.97 10.66
C HIS A 130 23.28 -7.29 10.08
N LEU A 131 23.20 -5.97 9.95
CA LEU A 131 24.31 -5.10 9.55
C LEU A 131 25.29 -4.99 10.71
N VAL A 132 26.57 -5.18 10.40
CA VAL A 132 27.68 -4.93 11.32
C VAL A 132 28.33 -3.64 10.87
N GLU A 133 28.50 -2.70 11.79
CA GLU A 133 29.27 -1.48 11.51
C GLU A 133 30.73 -1.87 11.28
N GLU A 134 31.26 -1.58 10.09
CA GLU A 134 32.67 -1.80 9.80
C GLU A 134 33.51 -0.69 10.45
N GLU A 135 34.33 -1.06 11.44
CA GLU A 135 35.46 -0.25 11.85
C GLU A 135 36.56 -0.41 10.79
N TYR A 136 36.76 0.62 9.97
CA TYR A 136 37.92 0.70 9.09
C TYR A 136 39.18 0.84 9.94
N VAL A 137 39.90 -0.26 10.13
CA VAL A 137 41.27 -0.23 10.66
C VAL A 137 42.20 0.07 9.49
N ASP A 138 42.67 1.31 9.39
CA ASP A 138 43.77 1.67 8.48
C ASP A 138 44.95 0.74 8.79
N THR A 139 45.29 -0.13 7.84
CA THR A 139 46.37 -1.13 7.99
C THR A 139 47.70 -0.63 7.43
N ASP A 140 47.80 0.69 7.17
CA ASP A 140 48.95 1.33 6.52
C ASP A 140 50.10 1.72 7.48
N ASP A 141 50.08 1.31 8.75
CA ASP A 141 51.10 1.72 9.75
C ASP A 141 52.20 0.67 10.07
N ASP A 142 52.28 -0.46 9.34
CA ASP A 142 53.27 -1.54 9.59
C ASP A 142 54.37 -1.68 8.49
N GLU A 143 54.81 -0.57 7.87
CA GLU A 143 56.04 -0.55 7.06
C GLU A 143 57.11 0.38 7.66
N ASP A 144 57.60 0.10 8.87
CA ASP A 144 58.89 0.63 9.36
C ASP A 144 59.39 -0.09 10.64
N LEU A 145 59.98 -1.29 10.51
CA LEU A 145 60.92 -1.88 11.49
C LEU A 145 62.02 -2.74 10.85
#